data_AF-A0A1G0LCB4-F1
#
_entry.id   AF-A0A1G0LCB4-F1
#
_cell.length_a   1.000
_cell.length_b   1.000
_cell.length_c   1.000
_cell.angle_alpha   90.00
_cell.angle_beta   90.00
_cell.angle_gamma   90.00
#
_symmetry.space_group_name_H-M   'P 1'
#
loop_
_entity.id
_entity.type
_entity.pdbx_description
1 polymer ?
#
loop_
_entity_poly.entity_id
_entity_poly.type
_entity_poly.pdbx_seq_one_letter_code
_entity_poly.pdbx_strand_id
1 'polypeptide(L)'
;MGKIAIENIETGMVLAADVLDRSGRMLLGAGAELTQKHLVIFRTWGVLEADIVGLGSDDAADQVPPDVDPVELAAAEQELAHLFRHTNRDHPAIIELMRYTALRRVQHGTV
;
A
#
# COMPACT_ATOMS: atom_id res chain seq x y z
N MET A 1 1.06 12.59 0.13
CA MET A 1 1.64 11.82 -0.98
C MET A 1 1.43 10.37 -0.61
N GLY A 2 0.53 9.73 -1.34
CA GLY A 2 0.01 8.40 -1.05
C GLY A 2 0.62 7.38 -1.98
N LYS A 3 1.30 6.37 -1.42
CA LYS A 3 1.75 5.20 -2.17
C LYS A 3 0.57 4.26 -2.35
N ILE A 4 0.30 3.86 -3.59
CA ILE A 4 -0.74 2.88 -3.90
C ILE A 4 -0.11 1.67 -4.55
N ALA A 5 -0.65 0.48 -4.25
CA ALA A 5 -0.18 -0.76 -4.85
C ALA A 5 -0.35 -0.69 -6.37
N ILE A 6 0.62 -1.19 -7.14
CA ILE A 6 0.57 -1.21 -8.61
C ILE A 6 -0.71 -1.87 -9.15
N GLU A 7 -1.31 -2.75 -8.35
CA GLU A 7 -2.55 -3.48 -8.64
C GLU A 7 -3.78 -2.57 -8.68
N ASN A 8 -3.76 -1.50 -7.89
CA ASN A 8 -4.86 -0.55 -7.73
C ASN A 8 -4.64 0.76 -8.51
N ILE A 9 -3.57 0.83 -9.31
CA ILE A 9 -3.28 1.99 -10.16
C ILE A 9 -4.03 1.85 -11.48
N GLU A 10 -4.74 2.91 -11.85
CA GLU A 10 -5.41 3.03 -13.14
C GLU A 10 -4.57 3.84 -14.14
N THR A 11 -4.79 3.58 -15.43
CA THR A 11 -4.19 4.38 -16.50
C THR A 11 -4.72 5.81 -16.45
N GLY A 12 -3.86 6.80 -16.68
CA GLY A 12 -4.20 8.22 -16.56
C GLY A 12 -3.79 8.85 -15.22
N MET A 13 -3.44 8.05 -14.21
CA MET A 13 -2.87 8.56 -12.96
C MET A 13 -1.46 9.13 -13.18
N VAL A 14 -1.07 10.12 -12.39
CA VAL A 14 0.23 10.81 -12.54
C VAL A 14 1.16 10.50 -11.38
N LEU A 15 2.42 10.17 -11.65
CA LEU A 15 3.41 9.93 -10.61
C LEU A 15 3.75 11.20 -9.83
N ALA A 16 3.73 11.11 -8.51
CA ALA A 16 4.19 12.18 -7.61
C ALA A 16 5.70 12.15 -7.36
N ALA A 17 6.33 10.98 -7.52
CA ALA A 17 7.77 10.77 -7.32
C ALA A 17 8.35 9.81 -8.36
N ASP A 18 9.67 9.87 -8.55
CA ASP A 18 10.39 8.96 -9.44
C ASP A 18 10.25 7.51 -8.98
N VAL A 19 9.99 6.60 -9.92
CA VAL A 19 10.02 5.16 -9.68
C VAL A 19 11.39 4.64 -10.07
N LEU A 20 12.08 4.04 -9.08
CA LEU A 20 13.41 3.47 -9.24
C LEU A 20 13.33 1.93 -9.16
N ASP A 21 14.22 1.25 -9.87
CA ASP A 21 14.43 -0.19 -9.69
C ASP A 21 15.32 -0.48 -8.45
N ARG A 22 15.54 -1.76 -8.17
CA ARG A 22 16.36 -2.21 -7.03
C ARG A 22 17.83 -1.77 -7.09
N SER A 23 18.33 -1.40 -8.27
CA SER A 23 19.68 -0.88 -8.47
C SER A 23 19.76 0.65 -8.36
N GLY A 24 18.62 1.33 -8.16
CA GLY A 24 18.52 2.78 -8.15
C GLY A 24 18.39 3.40 -9.54
N ARG A 25 18.26 2.59 -10.60
CA ARG A 25 18.00 3.09 -11.95
C ARG A 25 16.55 3.56 -12.04
N MET A 26 16.35 4.74 -12.59
CA MET A 26 15.01 5.27 -12.84
C MET A 26 14.28 4.48 -13.93
N LEU A 27 13.08 4.00 -13.58
CA LEU A 27 12.15 3.34 -14.49
C LEU A 27 11.19 4.35 -15.13
N LEU A 28 10.71 5.31 -14.34
CA LEU A 28 9.82 6.38 -14.79
C LEU A 28 9.94 7.61 -13.88
N GLY A 29 9.97 8.80 -14.47
CA GLY A 29 10.12 10.05 -13.72
C GLY A 29 8.78 10.57 -13.17
N ALA A 30 8.86 11.38 -12.12
CA ALA A 30 7.74 12.13 -11.56
C ALA A 30 7.06 13.00 -12.63
N GLY A 31 5.75 13.19 -12.49
CA GLY A 31 4.92 13.91 -13.46
C GLY A 31 4.53 13.11 -14.70
N ALA A 32 5.00 11.87 -14.84
CA ALA A 32 4.59 10.99 -15.93
C ALA A 32 3.17 10.45 -15.72
N GLU A 33 2.37 10.48 -16.78
CA GLU A 33 1.06 9.81 -16.84
C GLU A 33 1.25 8.30 -17.03
N LEU A 34 0.58 7.51 -16.20
CA LEU A 34 0.68 6.07 -16.19
C LEU A 34 -0.16 5.47 -17.31
N THR A 35 0.49 4.65 -18.12
CA THR A 35 -0.13 3.91 -19.22
C THR A 35 -0.06 2.43 -18.93
N GLN A 36 -0.82 1.62 -19.67
CA GLN A 36 -0.76 0.16 -19.53
C GLN A 36 0.66 -0.38 -19.72
N LYS A 37 1.45 0.24 -20.62
CA LYS A 37 2.85 -0.12 -20.84
C LYS A 37 3.71 0.13 -19.59
N HIS A 38 3.49 1.25 -18.90
CA HIS A 38 4.20 1.57 -17.65
C HIS A 38 3.87 0.56 -16.56
N LEU A 39 2.60 0.16 -16.41
CA LEU A 39 2.19 -0.83 -15.41
C LEU A 39 2.80 -2.23 -15.67
N VAL A 40 2.93 -2.62 -16.94
CA VAL A 40 3.64 -3.86 -17.32
C VAL A 40 5.13 -3.79 -16.94
N ILE A 41 5.79 -2.64 -17.19
CA ILE A 41 7.19 -2.43 -16.80
C ILE A 41 7.33 -2.56 -15.27
N PHE A 42 6.49 -1.88 -14.49
CA PHE A 42 6.51 -1.95 -13.04
C PHE A 42 6.37 -3.37 -12.51
N ARG A 43 5.40 -4.14 -13.02
CA ARG A 43 5.23 -5.56 -12.67
C ARG A 43 6.47 -6.39 -13.04
N THR A 44 7.05 -6.18 -14.21
CA THR A 44 8.26 -6.90 -14.67
C THR A 44 9.46 -6.64 -13.76
N TRP A 45 9.60 -5.41 -13.27
CA TRP A 45 10.70 -5.00 -12.38
C TRP A 45 10.40 -5.19 -10.89
N GLY A 46 9.22 -5.73 -10.55
CA GLY A 46 8.82 -6.01 -9.16
C GLY A 46 8.59 -4.75 -8.32
N VAL A 47 8.13 -3.66 -8.94
CA VAL A 47 7.65 -2.47 -8.24
C VAL A 47 6.31 -2.83 -7.60
N LEU A 48 6.21 -2.70 -6.27
CA LEU A 48 5.01 -3.04 -5.51
C LEU A 48 4.05 -1.87 -5.38
N GLU A 49 4.60 -0.66 -5.27
CA GLU A 49 3.85 0.57 -5.00
C GLU A 49 4.46 1.76 -5.74
N ALA A 50 3.63 2.74 -6.06
CA ALA A 50 4.07 4.01 -6.63
C ALA A 50 3.33 5.19 -5.98
N ASP A 51 4.01 6.34 -5.90
CA ASP A 51 3.44 7.57 -5.35
C ASP A 51 2.64 8.29 -6.43
N ILE A 52 1.37 8.62 -6.18
CA ILE A 52 0.46 9.22 -7.16
C ILE A 52 0.04 10.62 -6.71
N VAL A 53 0.02 11.56 -7.65
CA VAL A 53 -0.41 12.93 -7.42
C VAL A 53 -1.88 12.97 -7.02
N GLY A 54 -2.19 13.72 -5.97
CA GLY A 54 -3.57 13.92 -5.52
C GLY A 54 -4.10 12.84 -4.57
N LEU A 55 -3.35 11.76 -4.33
CA LEU A 55 -3.67 10.80 -3.27
C LEU A 55 -3.09 11.27 -1.93
N GLY A 56 -3.96 11.37 -0.94
CA GLY A 56 -3.58 11.62 0.45
C GLY A 56 -2.79 10.45 1.01
N SER A 57 -2.01 10.67 2.06
CA SER A 57 -1.33 9.57 2.74
C SER A 57 -2.32 8.59 3.40
N ASP A 58 -3.58 8.99 3.60
CA ASP A 58 -4.67 8.13 4.07
C ASP A 58 -5.19 7.18 2.98
N ASP A 59 -5.18 7.55 1.70
CA ASP A 59 -5.62 6.65 0.61
C ASP A 59 -4.68 5.44 0.43
N ALA A 60 -3.43 5.56 0.88
CA ALA A 60 -2.46 4.46 0.91
C ALA A 60 -2.82 3.42 1.97
N ALA A 61 -3.37 3.87 3.10
CA ALA A 61 -3.77 3.04 4.23
C ALA A 61 -5.13 2.34 4.00
N ASP A 62 -5.96 2.88 3.10
CA ASP A 62 -7.35 2.46 2.86
C ASP A 62 -7.55 1.41 1.76
N GLN A 63 -6.50 0.75 1.28
CA GLN A 63 -6.68 -0.47 0.50
C GLN A 63 -7.01 -1.63 1.43
N VAL A 64 -8.18 -1.54 2.05
CA VAL A 64 -8.90 -2.70 2.55
C VAL A 64 -9.30 -3.49 1.30
N PRO A 65 -8.84 -4.75 1.16
CA PRO A 65 -9.28 -5.61 0.08
C PRO A 65 -10.82 -5.60 -0.02
N PRO A 66 -11.40 -5.57 -1.23
CA PRO A 66 -12.85 -5.43 -1.40
C PRO A 66 -13.67 -6.60 -0.80
N ASP A 67 -12.99 -7.69 -0.40
CA ASP A 67 -13.56 -8.87 0.26
C ASP A 67 -13.51 -8.81 1.80
N VAL A 68 -12.95 -7.74 2.38
CA VAL A 68 -12.83 -7.57 3.84
C VAL A 68 -13.90 -6.60 4.33
N ASP A 69 -14.77 -7.06 5.24
CA ASP A 69 -15.76 -6.21 5.91
C ASP A 69 -15.04 -5.21 6.84
N PRO A 70 -15.27 -3.89 6.70
CA PRO A 70 -14.69 -2.87 7.57
C PRO A 70 -14.98 -3.09 9.06
N VAL A 71 -16.13 -3.69 9.40
CA VAL A 71 -16.50 -3.99 10.80
C VAL A 71 -15.63 -5.13 11.35
N GLU A 72 -15.38 -6.16 10.55
CA GLU A 72 -14.50 -7.27 10.93
C GLU A 72 -13.05 -6.80 11.07
N LEU A 73 -12.61 -5.89 10.18
CA LEU A 73 -11.28 -5.30 10.25
C LEU A 73 -11.09 -4.47 11.53
N ALA A 74 -12.03 -3.59 11.86
CA ALA A 74 -11.97 -2.80 13.08
C ALA A 74 -11.97 -3.67 14.36
N ALA A 75 -12.73 -4.78 14.36
CA ALA A 75 -12.72 -5.75 15.45
C ALA A 75 -11.35 -6.44 15.57
N ALA A 76 -10.75 -6.84 14.43
CA ALA A 76 -9.41 -7.44 14.41
C ALA A 76 -8.33 -6.46 14.90
N GLU A 77 -8.40 -5.18 14.52
CA GLU A 77 -7.48 -4.14 15.01
C GLU A 77 -7.56 -3.97 16.53
N GLN A 78 -8.78 -3.93 17.09
CA GLN A 78 -8.98 -3.85 18.54
C GLN A 78 -8.42 -5.09 19.25
N GLU A 79 -8.66 -6.28 18.71
CA GLU A 79 -8.13 -7.52 19.25
C GLU A 79 -6.60 -7.51 19.25
N LEU A 80 -5.97 -7.10 18.14
CA LEU A 80 -4.52 -7.14 17.96
C LEU A 80 -3.79 -5.98 18.64
N ALA A 81 -4.47 -4.92 19.06
CA ALA A 81 -3.87 -3.73 19.66
C ALA A 81 -2.91 -4.08 20.82
N HIS A 82 -3.23 -5.10 21.61
CA HIS A 82 -2.39 -5.52 22.74
C HIS A 82 -1.02 -6.07 22.33
N LEU A 83 -0.86 -6.62 21.13
CA LEU A 83 0.42 -7.14 20.60
C LEU A 83 1.42 -6.02 20.30
N PHE A 84 0.92 -4.85 19.92
CA PHE A 84 1.70 -3.68 19.53
C PHE A 84 1.79 -2.62 20.65
N ARG A 85 1.44 -2.95 21.89
CA ARG A 85 1.46 -1.97 23.01
C ARG A 85 2.86 -1.54 23.44
N HIS A 86 3.88 -2.31 23.07
CA HIS A 86 5.28 -2.05 23.41
C HIS A 86 6.12 -1.59 22.20
N THR A 87 5.47 -1.32 21.06
CA THR A 87 6.13 -0.80 19.85
C THR A 87 5.88 0.70 19.72
N ASN A 88 6.71 1.38 18.94
CA ASN A 88 6.43 2.75 18.52
C ASN A 88 5.34 2.73 17.44
N ARG A 89 4.09 3.00 17.83
CA ARG A 89 2.92 2.95 16.92
C ARG A 89 2.90 4.05 15.86
N ASP A 90 3.72 5.08 16.02
CA ASP A 90 3.86 6.14 15.02
C ASP A 90 4.92 5.81 13.96
N HIS A 91 5.67 4.72 14.16
CA HIS A 91 6.70 4.31 13.20
C HIS A 91 6.05 3.71 11.94
N PRO A 92 6.39 4.16 10.72
CA PRO A 92 5.74 3.70 9.48
C PRO A 92 5.71 2.17 9.32
N ALA A 93 6.81 1.49 9.65
CA ALA A 93 6.85 0.03 9.60
C ALA A 93 5.91 -0.67 10.60
N ILE A 94 5.63 -0.05 11.75
CA ILE A 94 4.71 -0.61 12.75
C ILE A 94 3.26 -0.39 12.33
N ILE A 95 2.95 0.78 11.77
CA ILE A 95 1.63 1.08 11.18
C ILE A 95 1.28 0.04 10.13
N GLU A 96 2.20 -0.23 9.19
CA GLU A 96 2.00 -1.26 8.17
C GLU A 96 1.90 -2.67 8.75
N LEU A 97 2.73 -3.02 9.74
CA LEU A 97 2.65 -4.34 10.38
C LEU A 97 1.29 -4.55 11.06
N MET A 98 0.77 -3.53 11.76
CA MET A 98 -0.57 -3.56 12.38
C MET A 98 -1.65 -3.82 11.33
N ARG A 99 -1.65 -3.02 10.25
CA ARG A 99 -2.58 -3.17 9.13
C ARG A 99 -2.54 -4.57 8.51
N TYR A 100 -1.35 -5.06 8.12
CA TYR A 100 -1.20 -6.39 7.52
C TYR A 100 -1.66 -7.51 8.46
N THR A 101 -1.39 -7.40 9.76
CA THR A 101 -1.84 -8.42 10.73
C THR A 101 -3.36 -8.43 10.89
N ALA A 102 -4.00 -7.26 10.89
CA ALA A 102 -5.46 -7.15 10.95
C ALA A 102 -6.13 -7.71 9.69
N LEU A 103 -5.63 -7.37 8.50
CA LEU A 103 -6.12 -7.92 7.24
C LEU A 103 -6.00 -9.45 7.21
N ARG A 104 -4.83 -9.98 7.59
CA ARG A 104 -4.60 -11.43 7.63
C ARG A 104 -5.51 -12.15 8.63
N ARG A 105 -5.85 -11.49 9.74
CA ARG A 105 -6.76 -12.03 10.77
C ARG A 105 -8.16 -12.26 10.19
N VAL A 106 -8.67 -11.28 9.45
CA VAL A 106 -9.98 -11.38 8.79
C VAL A 106 -9.97 -12.45 7.69
N GLN A 107 -8.94 -12.45 6.84
CA GLN A 107 -8.85 -13.37 5.70
C GLN A 107 -8.65 -14.85 6.07
N HIS A 108 -7.96 -15.12 7.17
CA HIS A 108 -7.48 -16.47 7.48
C HIS A 108 -7.92 -17.05 8.81
N GLY A 109 -8.68 -16.33 9.65
CA GLY A 109 -9.32 -16.83 10.89
C GLY A 109 -8.44 -17.78 11.72
N THR A 110 -7.82 -17.29 12.79
CA THR A 110 -6.81 -18.00 13.62
C THR A 110 -6.95 -19.53 13.70
N VAL A 111 -5.84 -20.21 13.41
CA VAL A 111 -5.52 -21.56 13.89
C VAL A 111 -5.38 -21.56 15.40
#